data_AF-D7GG95-F1
#
_entry.id   AF-D7GG95-F1
#
_cell.length_a   1.000
_cell.length_b   1.000
_cell.length_c   1.000
_cell.angle_alpha   90.00
_cell.angle_beta   90.00
_cell.angle_gamma   90.00
#
_symmetry.space_group_name_H-M   'P 1'
#
loop_
_entity.id
_entity.type
_entity.pdbx_description
1 polymer ?
#
loop_
_entity_poly.entity_id
_entity_poly.type
_entity_poly.pdbx_seq_one_letter_code
_entity_poly.pdbx_strand_id
1 'polypeptide(L)'
;MAHHKDDPETMARMRTWLAAVAGELGLDDGLPAEAEKPVLDLISQVAHGPSRPGAPLTAFLVGVAVGRGESLEDQTAAISSGPARFPFRT
;
A
#
# COMPACT_ATOMS: atom_id res chain seq x y z
N MET A 1 -2.74 20.83 -9.48
CA MET A 1 -3.00 19.42 -9.12
C MET A 1 -3.87 19.45 -7.89
N ALA A 2 -5.14 19.03 -8.00
CA ALA A 2 -6.02 19.05 -6.85
C ALA A 2 -5.42 18.12 -5.79
N HIS A 3 -4.96 18.69 -4.70
CA HIS A 3 -4.73 17.95 -3.46
C HIS A 3 -6.10 17.37 -3.10
N HIS A 4 -6.37 16.14 -3.54
CA HIS A 4 -7.55 15.41 -3.12
C HIS A 4 -7.31 15.19 -1.64
N LYS A 5 -7.81 16.11 -0.83
CA LYS A 5 -7.65 16.06 0.62
C LYS A 5 -8.38 14.78 1.01
N ASP A 6 -7.64 13.82 1.55
CA ASP A 6 -8.22 12.61 2.14
C ASP A 6 -9.32 13.04 3.09
N ASP A 7 -10.55 12.92 2.62
CA ASP A 7 -11.71 13.38 3.35
C ASP A 7 -11.77 12.57 4.66
N PRO A 8 -11.76 13.22 5.83
CA PRO A 8 -11.64 12.51 7.11
C PRO A 8 -12.74 11.46 7.30
N GLU A 9 -13.95 11.72 6.81
CA GLU A 9 -15.06 10.78 6.86
C GLU A 9 -14.79 9.57 5.95
N THR A 10 -14.34 9.80 4.72
CA THR A 10 -13.95 8.75 3.77
C THR A 10 -12.85 7.85 4.36
N MET A 11 -11.82 8.44 4.97
CA MET A 11 -10.74 7.67 5.62
C MET A 11 -11.25 6.85 6.82
N ALA A 12 -12.17 7.40 7.61
CA ALA A 12 -12.78 6.66 8.71
C ALA A 12 -13.61 5.47 8.22
N ARG A 13 -14.39 5.64 7.14
CA ARG A 13 -15.15 4.56 6.51
C ARG A 13 -14.23 3.48 5.94
N MET A 14 -13.13 3.86 5.30
CA MET A 14 -12.12 2.92 4.82
C MET A 14 -11.49 2.12 5.96
N ARG A 15 -11.08 2.78 7.06
CA ARG A 15 -10.51 2.07 8.23
C ARG A 15 -11.49 1.11 8.87
N THR A 16 -12.77 1.49 8.96
CA THR A 16 -13.85 0.62 9.44
C THR A 16 -13.99 -0.62 8.56
N TRP A 17 -13.96 -0.44 7.24
CA TRP A 17 -14.00 -1.57 6.30
C TRP A 17 -12.76 -2.47 6.42
N LEU A 18 -11.55 -1.90 6.54
CA LEU A 18 -10.33 -2.69 6.74
C LEU A 18 -10.35 -3.50 8.04
N ALA A 19 -10.92 -2.96 9.12
CA ALA A 19 -11.09 -3.70 10.36
C ALA A 19 -12.03 -4.91 10.19
N ALA A 20 -13.12 -4.76 9.41
CA ALA A 20 -14.00 -5.87 9.10
C ALA A 20 -13.30 -6.95 8.26
N VAL A 21 -12.55 -6.54 7.23
CA VAL A 21 -11.76 -7.46 6.39
C VAL A 21 -10.70 -8.18 7.22
N ALA A 22 -10.02 -7.49 8.12
CA ALA A 22 -9.05 -8.10 9.03
C ALA A 22 -9.71 -9.19 9.91
N GLY A 23 -10.91 -8.92 10.42
CA GLY A 23 -11.70 -9.90 11.15
C GLY A 23 -12.04 -11.14 10.33
N GLU A 24 -12.43 -10.98 9.05
CA GLU A 24 -12.67 -12.11 8.13
C GLU A 24 -11.41 -12.94 7.85
N LEU A 25 -10.24 -12.29 7.86
CA LEU A 25 -8.94 -12.93 7.62
C LEU A 25 -8.29 -13.50 8.89
N GLY A 26 -8.89 -13.32 10.07
CA GLY A 26 -8.30 -13.74 11.35
C GLY A 26 -7.07 -12.92 11.76
N LEU A 27 -6.99 -11.66 11.33
CA LEU A 27 -5.95 -10.70 11.70
C LEU A 27 -6.43 -9.86 12.89
N ASP A 28 -6.29 -10.41 14.10
CA ASP A 28 -6.85 -9.82 15.33
C ASP A 28 -6.35 -8.40 15.63
N ASP A 29 -5.12 -8.07 15.20
CA ASP A 29 -4.50 -6.76 15.37
C ASP A 29 -4.86 -5.76 14.25
N GLY A 30 -5.62 -6.19 13.24
CA GLY A 30 -6.01 -5.34 12.12
C GLY A 30 -4.87 -4.96 11.18
N LEU A 31 -5.02 -3.83 10.49
CA LEU A 31 -3.93 -3.19 9.76
C LEU A 31 -3.07 -2.40 10.77
N PRO A 32 -1.75 -2.65 10.86
CA PRO A 32 -0.86 -1.85 11.68
C PRO A 32 -0.88 -0.37 11.25
N ALA A 33 -0.99 0.54 12.21
CA ALA A 33 -1.12 1.98 11.94
C ALA A 33 0.11 2.53 11.20
N GLU A 34 1.29 2.01 11.53
CA GLU A 34 2.57 2.29 10.89
C GLU A 34 2.66 1.81 9.44
N ALA A 35 1.79 0.88 9.02
CA ALA A 35 1.79 0.35 7.66
C ALA A 35 0.96 1.18 6.69
N GLU A 36 -0.02 1.94 7.17
CA GLU A 36 -0.96 2.70 6.32
C GLU A 36 -0.21 3.68 5.39
N LYS A 37 0.62 4.56 5.97
CA LYS A 37 1.32 5.59 5.18
C LYS A 37 2.34 5.01 4.19
N PRO A 38 3.27 4.10 4.58
CA PRO A 38 4.24 3.52 3.64
C PRO A 38 3.58 2.79 2.46
N VAL A 39 2.48 2.08 2.70
CA VAL A 39 1.74 1.38 1.63
C VAL A 39 1.05 2.37 0.70
N LEU A 40 0.40 3.41 1.21
CA LEU A 40 -0.24 4.44 0.38
C LEU A 40 0.78 5.24 -0.44
N ASP A 41 1.94 5.55 0.15
CA ASP A 41 3.05 6.20 -0.55
C ASP A 41 3.58 5.30 -1.68
N LEU A 42 3.80 4.01 -1.40
CA LEU A 42 4.18 3.00 -2.40
C LEU A 42 3.18 2.96 -3.56
N ILE A 43 1.88 2.84 -3.25
CA ILE A 43 0.83 2.80 -4.27
C ILE A 43 0.85 4.06 -5.12
N SER A 44 1.00 5.22 -4.49
CA SER A 44 1.14 6.50 -5.20
C SER A 44 2.31 6.46 -6.17
N GLN A 45 3.45 5.86 -5.82
CA GLN A 45 4.60 5.72 -6.72
C GLN A 45 4.38 4.75 -7.89
N VAL A 46 3.69 3.63 -7.67
CA VAL A 46 3.53 2.58 -8.69
C VAL A 46 2.30 2.77 -9.57
N ALA A 47 1.34 3.59 -9.13
CA ALA A 47 0.11 3.89 -9.88
C ALA A 47 0.30 4.91 -11.02
N HIS A 48 1.55 5.26 -11.37
CA HIS A 48 1.86 6.11 -12.51
C HIS A 48 1.89 5.27 -13.82
N GLY A 49 0.96 5.54 -14.75
CA GLY A 49 0.94 4.94 -16.09
C GLY A 49 -0.28 4.04 -16.38
N PRO A 50 -0.38 3.42 -17.57
CA PRO A 50 -1.57 2.67 -18.03
C PRO A 50 -1.82 1.36 -17.27
N SER A 51 -0.89 0.92 -16.41
CA SER A 51 -0.96 -0.38 -15.74
C SER A 51 -1.67 -0.30 -14.37
N ARG A 52 -3.00 -0.20 -14.40
CA ARG A 52 -3.86 -0.40 -13.21
C ARG A 52 -3.58 -1.69 -12.41
N PRO A 53 -3.19 -2.84 -12.99
CA PRO A 53 -2.86 -4.03 -12.20
C PRO A 53 -1.54 -3.91 -11.39
N GLY A 54 -0.68 -2.93 -11.71
CA GLY A 54 0.64 -2.83 -11.09
C GLY A 54 0.61 -2.51 -9.60
N ALA A 55 -0.27 -1.60 -9.21
CA ALA A 55 -0.46 -1.19 -7.82
C ALA A 55 -0.85 -2.35 -6.87
N PRO A 56 -1.97 -3.07 -7.11
CA PRO A 56 -2.37 -4.16 -6.22
C PRO A 56 -1.37 -5.33 -6.21
N LEU A 57 -0.74 -5.67 -7.33
CA LEU A 57 0.26 -6.74 -7.39
C LEU A 57 1.54 -6.37 -6.62
N THR A 58 1.96 -5.10 -6.66
CA THR A 58 3.11 -4.63 -5.89
C THR A 58 2.82 -4.67 -4.39
N ALA A 59 1.66 -4.17 -3.95
CA ALA A 59 1.26 -4.25 -2.55
C ALA A 59 1.17 -5.70 -2.05
N PHE A 60 0.66 -6.62 -2.87
CA PHE A 60 0.62 -8.04 -2.54
C PHE A 60 2.02 -8.63 -2.32
N LEU A 61 2.98 -8.35 -3.21
CA LEU A 61 4.36 -8.83 -3.07
C LEU A 61 5.06 -8.26 -1.83
N VAL A 62 4.84 -6.99 -1.51
CA VAL A 62 5.33 -6.39 -0.26
C VAL A 62 4.74 -7.10 0.95
N GLY A 63 3.43 -7.36 0.95
CA GLY A 63 2.78 -8.14 2.00
C GLY A 63 3.37 -9.54 2.16
N VAL A 64 3.68 -10.22 1.06
CA VAL A 64 4.36 -11.54 1.09
C VAL A 64 5.76 -11.45 1.70
N ALA A 65 6.55 -10.43 1.38
CA ALA A 65 7.88 -10.22 1.96
C ALA A 65 7.80 -9.93 3.46
N VAL A 66 6.88 -9.04 3.88
CA VAL A 66 6.63 -8.75 5.30
C VAL A 66 6.19 -10.01 6.06
N GLY A 67 5.31 -10.82 5.46
CA GLY A 67 4.90 -12.12 6.03
C GLY A 67 6.03 -13.14 6.18
N ARG A 68 7.17 -12.94 5.50
CA ARG A 68 8.40 -13.73 5.67
C ARG A 68 9.36 -13.17 6.72
N GLY A 69 8.99 -12.08 7.39
CA GLY A 69 9.79 -11.40 8.41
C GLY A 69 10.67 -10.26 7.89
N GLU A 70 10.48 -9.83 6.64
CA GLU A 70 11.18 -8.67 6.10
C GLU A 70 10.55 -7.34 6.57
N SER A 71 11.34 -6.26 6.64
CA SER A 71 10.87 -4.94 7.06
C SER A 71 10.00 -4.26 5.99
N LEU A 72 8.79 -3.82 6.35
CA LEU A 72 7.92 -3.06 5.45
C LEU A 72 8.61 -1.78 4.93
N GLU A 73 9.32 -1.09 5.81
CA GLU A 73 10.05 0.13 5.45
C GLU A 73 11.12 -0.18 4.40
N ASP A 74 11.92 -1.21 4.62
CA ASP A 74 12.99 -1.59 3.70
C ASP A 74 12.43 -2.01 2.33
N GLN A 75 11.33 -2.77 2.32
CA GLN A 75 10.69 -3.23 1.07
C GLN A 75 10.08 -2.06 0.27
N THR A 76 9.36 -1.15 0.94
CA THR A 76 8.78 0.03 0.28
C THR A 76 9.86 0.98 -0.24
N ALA A 77 10.97 1.14 0.50
CA ALA A 77 12.14 1.91 0.08
C ALA A 77 12.87 1.27 -1.11
N ALA A 78 13.06 -0.05 -1.11
CA ALA A 78 13.73 -0.77 -2.20
C ALA A 78 12.96 -0.64 -3.53
N ILE A 79 11.62 -0.69 -3.50
CA ILE A 79 10.79 -0.49 -4.70
C ILE A 79 10.85 0.96 -5.18
N SER A 80 10.93 1.92 -4.25
CA SER A 80 11.02 3.35 -4.58
C SER A 80 12.40 3.76 -5.13
N SER A 81 13.46 3.04 -4.80
CA SER A 81 14.87 3.36 -5.14
C SER A 81 15.53 2.39 -6.14
N GLY A 82 14.94 1.24 -6.39
CA GLY A 82 15.51 0.16 -7.19
C GLY A 82 15.48 0.38 -8.71
N PRO A 83 16.27 -0.40 -9.46
CA PRO A 83 16.34 -0.34 -10.93
C PRO A 83 15.03 -0.76 -11.62
N ALA A 84 14.14 -1.45 -10.90
CA ALA A 84 12.77 -1.74 -11.29
C ALA A 84 11.85 -0.52 -11.09
N ARG A 85 12.30 0.67 -11.48
CA ARG A 85 11.41 1.83 -11.60
C ARG A 85 10.24 1.39 -12.47
N PHE A 86 9.02 1.48 -11.94
CA PHE A 86 7.81 1.03 -12.64
C PHE A 86 7.85 1.52 -14.10
N PRO A 87 7.87 0.64 -15.12
CA PRO A 87 8.41 0.95 -16.45
C PRO A 87 7.49 1.83 -17.33
N PHE A 88 6.62 2.66 -16.76
CA PHE A 88 5.65 3.47 -17.49
C PHE A 88 5.84 4.98 -17.35
N ARG A 89 7.04 5.43 -16.99
CA ARG A 89 7.39 6.86 -17.04
C ARG A 89 7.62 7.29 -18.49
N THR A 90 6.57 7.31 -19.29
CA THR A 90 6.50 8.16 -20.51
C THR A 90 6.15 9.58 -20.09
#